data_AF-A0A2X1BA18-F1
#
_entry.id   AF-A0A2X1BA18-F1
#
_cell.length_a   1.000
_cell.length_b   1.000
_cell.length_c   1.000
_cell.angle_alpha   90.00
_cell.angle_beta   90.00
_cell.angle_gamma   90.00
#
_symmetry.space_group_name_H-M   'P 1'
#
loop_
_entity.id
_entity.type
_entity.pdbx_description
1 polymer ?
#
loop_
_entity_poly.entity_id
_entity_poly.type
_entity_poly.pdbx_seq_one_letter_code
_entity_poly.pdbx_strand_id
1 'polypeptide(L)'
;MIGTEKADESNLLKRWIITIGIFLIVQLIFIAVDGTALEPNMNDSNNLVARMGRWILDSRLFTEWITPYSFPFFNMFITIHVIAILIAALGNIISTIFLKK
;
A
#
# COMPACT_ATOMS: atom_id res chain seq x y z
N MET A 1 -27.89 24.95 -3.62
CA MET A 1 -27.30 23.63 -3.97
C MET A 1 -25.81 23.69 -4.36
N ILE A 2 -25.22 24.87 -4.63
CA ILE A 2 -23.78 25.03 -4.97
C ILE A 2 -22.83 24.84 -3.76
N GLY A 3 -23.31 25.05 -2.52
CA GLY A 3 -22.46 25.00 -1.31
C GLY A 3 -22.07 23.58 -0.86
N THR A 4 -22.87 22.56 -1.16
CA THR A 4 -22.64 21.18 -0.69
C THR A 4 -21.66 20.42 -1.57
N GLU A 5 -21.63 20.72 -2.87
CA GLU A 5 -20.75 20.04 -3.84
C GLU A 5 -19.28 20.45 -3.67
N LYS A 6 -19.01 21.74 -3.42
CA LYS A 6 -17.65 22.23 -3.14
C LYS A 6 -17.07 21.67 -1.84
N ALA A 7 -17.92 21.43 -0.84
CA ALA A 7 -17.51 20.84 0.43
C ALA A 7 -17.12 19.36 0.25
N ASP A 8 -17.90 18.59 -0.51
CA ASP A 8 -17.62 17.18 -0.80
C ASP A 8 -16.31 16.99 -1.57
N GLU A 9 -16.08 17.77 -2.63
CA GLU A 9 -14.82 17.73 -3.38
C GLU A 9 -13.60 18.10 -2.52
N SER A 10 -13.73 19.09 -1.64
CA SER A 10 -12.65 19.48 -0.72
C SER A 10 -12.32 18.37 0.29
N ASN A 11 -13.32 17.60 0.73
CA ASN A 11 -13.13 16.47 1.64
C ASN A 11 -12.46 15.28 0.94
N LEU A 12 -12.83 15.01 -0.33
CA LEU A 12 -12.17 13.99 -1.15
C LEU A 12 -10.70 14.33 -1.40
N LEU A 13 -10.40 15.58 -1.77
CA LEU A 13 -9.02 16.05 -1.98
C LEU A 13 -8.19 15.91 -0.71
N LYS A 14 -8.72 16.34 0.44
CA LYS A 14 -8.05 16.20 1.74
C LYS A 14 -7.76 14.74 2.08
N ARG A 15 -8.72 13.84 1.83
CA ARG A 15 -8.52 12.39 2.04
C ARG A 15 -7.40 11.85 1.16
N TRP A 16 -7.36 12.22 -0.12
CA TRP A 16 -6.30 11.80 -1.05
C TRP A 16 -4.93 12.34 -0.67
N ILE A 17 -4.82 13.59 -0.24
CA ILE A 17 -3.57 14.16 0.27
C ILE A 17 -3.05 13.34 1.46
N ILE A 18 -3.93 12.97 2.41
CA ILE A 18 -3.56 12.15 3.56
C ILE A 18 -3.14 10.74 3.11
N THR A 19 -3.91 10.09 2.22
CA THR A 19 -3.58 8.75 1.71
C THR A 19 -2.21 8.72 1.03
N ILE A 20 -1.94 9.65 0.13
CA ILE A 20 -0.65 9.75 -0.57
C ILE A 20 0.47 10.14 0.41
N GLY A 21 0.20 11.05 1.35
CA GLY A 21 1.16 11.43 2.39
C GLY A 21 1.59 10.25 3.25
N ILE A 22 0.64 9.43 3.72
CA ILE A 22 0.93 8.19 4.47
C ILE A 22 1.75 7.23 3.61
N PHE A 23 1.36 7.03 2.35
CA PHE A 23 2.10 6.17 1.43
C PHE A 23 3.56 6.61 1.28
N LEU A 24 3.81 7.91 1.09
CA LEU A 24 5.16 8.47 0.97
C LEU A 24 5.96 8.33 2.25
N ILE A 25 5.37 8.59 3.43
CA ILE A 25 6.03 8.40 4.72
C ILE A 25 6.46 6.93 4.88
N VAL A 26 5.59 5.99 4.53
CA VAL A 26 5.92 4.56 4.55
C VAL A 26 7.09 4.25 3.60
N GLN A 27 7.11 4.82 2.39
CA GLN A 27 8.27 4.63 1.48
C GLN A 27 9.56 5.16 2.09
N LEU A 28 9.54 6.34 2.72
CA LEU A 28 10.73 6.89 3.38
C LEU A 28 11.23 6.01 4.51
N ILE A 29 10.32 5.43 5.30
CA ILE A 29 10.67 4.47 6.36
C ILE A 29 11.31 3.23 5.74
N PHE A 30 10.74 2.67 4.68
CA PHE A 30 11.28 1.46 4.04
C PHE A 30 12.67 1.73 3.45
N ILE A 31 12.88 2.86 2.76
CA ILE A 31 14.20 3.26 2.25
C ILE A 31 15.22 3.38 3.39
N ALA A 32 14.83 3.91 4.54
CA ALA A 32 15.74 4.08 5.68
C ALA A 32 16.06 2.77 6.42
N VAL A 33 15.17 1.77 6.34
CA VAL A 33 15.28 0.50 7.07
C VAL A 33 15.85 -0.62 6.20
N ASP A 34 15.63 -0.61 4.88
CA ASP A 34 16.08 -1.64 3.95
C ASP A 34 17.59 -1.84 4.00
N GLY A 35 18.03 -3.10 4.17
CA GLY A 35 19.43 -3.48 4.34
C GLY A 35 20.04 -3.16 5.71
N THR A 36 19.25 -2.71 6.68
CA THR A 36 19.72 -2.37 8.04
C THR A 36 19.29 -3.38 9.10
N ALA A 37 19.88 -3.29 10.30
CA ALA A 37 19.47 -4.11 11.44
C ALA A 37 18.06 -3.81 11.97
N LEU A 38 17.37 -2.79 11.43
CA LEU A 38 15.99 -2.44 11.77
C LEU A 38 14.96 -3.22 10.93
N GLU A 39 15.42 -4.07 10.01
CA GLU A 39 14.52 -4.95 9.25
C GLU A 39 13.67 -5.83 10.19
N PRO A 40 12.39 -6.06 9.85
CA PRO A 40 11.53 -6.88 10.68
C PRO A 40 12.03 -8.32 10.72
N ASN A 41 12.21 -8.85 11.93
CA ASN A 41 12.51 -10.26 12.13
C ASN A 41 11.30 -11.11 11.79
N MET A 42 11.35 -11.79 10.64
CA MET A 42 10.38 -12.81 10.25
C MET A 42 10.57 -14.03 11.15
N ASN A 43 9.85 -14.07 12.27
CA ASN A 43 9.95 -15.16 13.24
C ASN A 43 9.78 -16.52 12.55
N ASP A 44 10.81 -17.36 12.68
CA ASP A 44 10.88 -18.72 12.15
C ASP A 44 9.99 -19.73 12.88
N SER A 45 8.94 -19.24 13.54
CA SER A 45 7.93 -20.08 14.17
C SER A 45 7.35 -21.07 13.16
N ASN A 46 7.26 -22.35 13.55
CA ASN A 46 6.68 -23.42 12.73
C ASN A 46 5.15 -23.31 12.54
N ASN A 47 4.55 -22.13 12.78
CA ASN A 47 3.14 -21.94 12.53
C ASN A 47 2.88 -21.78 11.02
N LEU A 48 1.68 -22.20 10.59
CA LEU A 48 1.32 -22.25 9.16
C LEU A 48 1.36 -20.86 8.50
N VAL A 49 1.04 -19.80 9.25
CA VAL A 49 0.98 -18.43 8.74
C VAL A 49 2.39 -17.90 8.44
N ALA A 50 3.36 -18.11 9.32
CA ALA A 50 4.76 -17.75 9.09
C ALA A 50 5.37 -18.57 7.95
N ARG A 51 5.03 -19.86 7.85
CA ARG A 51 5.50 -20.72 6.75
C ARG A 51 4.93 -20.30 5.40
N MET A 52 3.64 -19.99 5.33
CA MET A 52 2.99 -19.51 4.11
C MET A 52 3.49 -18.12 3.73
N GLY A 53 3.70 -17.24 4.72
CA GLY A 53 4.34 -15.94 4.53
C GLY A 53 5.71 -16.08 3.87
N ARG A 54 6.59 -16.94 4.39
CA ARG A 54 7.91 -17.21 3.77
C ARG A 54 7.80 -17.66 2.32
N TRP A 55 6.93 -18.63 2.01
CA TRP A 55 6.78 -19.11 0.64
C TRP A 55 6.34 -18.01 -0.33
N ILE A 56 5.45 -17.11 0.11
CA ILE A 56 5.04 -15.95 -0.67
C ILE A 56 6.21 -14.99 -0.86
N LEU A 57 6.95 -14.68 0.21
CA LEU A 57 8.10 -13.77 0.18
C LEU A 57 9.25 -14.27 -0.71
N ASP A 58 9.48 -15.59 -0.75
CA ASP A 58 10.51 -16.22 -1.59
C ASP A 58 10.09 -16.36 -3.06
N SER A 59 8.83 -16.05 -3.39
CA SER A 59 8.34 -16.16 -4.76
C SER A 59 8.99 -15.12 -5.69
N ARG A 60 9.11 -15.48 -6.98
CA ARG A 60 9.66 -14.58 -8.02
C ARG A 60 8.93 -13.24 -8.10
N LEU A 61 7.68 -13.17 -7.63
CA LEU A 61 6.92 -11.92 -7.61
C LEU A 61 7.60 -10.85 -6.75
N PHE A 62 8.15 -11.22 -5.58
CA PHE A 62 8.75 -10.27 -4.62
C PHE A 62 10.27 -10.35 -4.55
N THR A 63 10.89 -11.33 -5.22
CA THR A 63 12.35 -11.47 -5.33
C THR A 63 12.88 -11.07 -6.71
N GLU A 64 12.05 -10.97 -7.75
CA GLU A 64 12.48 -10.62 -9.10
C GLU A 64 11.61 -9.56 -9.80
N TRP A 65 10.28 -9.64 -9.69
CA TRP A 65 9.36 -8.82 -10.52
C TRP A 65 9.05 -7.47 -9.88
N ILE A 66 8.73 -7.47 -8.59
CA ILE A 66 8.42 -6.28 -7.81
C ILE A 66 9.49 -6.16 -6.73
N THR A 67 10.62 -5.54 -7.07
CA THR A 67 11.81 -5.48 -6.20
C THR A 67 12.34 -4.05 -5.97
N PRO A 68 11.50 -3.09 -5.56
CA PRO A 68 12.00 -1.76 -5.19
C PRO A 68 12.90 -1.79 -3.94
N TYR A 69 12.77 -2.80 -3.08
CA TYR A 69 13.56 -3.00 -1.87
C TYR A 69 14.28 -4.34 -1.90
N SER A 70 15.38 -4.42 -1.15
CA SER A 70 16.19 -5.61 -0.99
C SER A 70 15.46 -6.66 -0.15
N PHE A 71 14.68 -6.23 0.85
CA PHE A 71 13.89 -7.11 1.70
C PHE A 71 12.52 -7.46 1.08
N PRO A 72 12.25 -8.74 0.72
CA PRO A 72 11.04 -9.12 -0.02
C PRO A 72 9.71 -8.80 0.70
N PHE A 73 9.75 -8.67 2.03
CA PHE A 73 8.55 -8.28 2.79
C PHE A 73 8.14 -6.84 2.51
N PHE A 74 9.09 -5.92 2.34
CA PHE A 74 8.77 -4.55 1.95
C PHE A 74 8.18 -4.52 0.55
N ASN A 75 8.69 -5.32 -0.37
CA ASN A 75 8.14 -5.50 -1.71
C ASN A 75 6.69 -6.01 -1.70
N MET A 76 6.41 -7.02 -0.88
CA MET A 76 5.04 -7.51 -0.68
C MET A 76 4.13 -6.43 -0.11
N PHE A 77 4.59 -5.73 0.93
CA PHE A 77 3.80 -4.71 1.61
C PHE A 77 3.45 -3.54 0.69
N ILE A 78 4.42 -3.01 -0.06
CA ILE A 78 4.15 -1.92 -1.01
C ILE A 78 3.22 -2.37 -2.12
N THR A 79 3.32 -3.63 -2.57
CA THR A 79 2.41 -4.19 -3.57
C THR A 79 0.98 -4.17 -3.07
N ILE A 80 0.73 -4.67 -1.85
CA ILE A 80 -0.59 -4.67 -1.23
C ILE A 80 -1.10 -3.24 -1.04
N HIS A 81 -0.24 -2.33 -0.57
CA HIS A 81 -0.61 -0.93 -0.34
C HIS A 81 -1.01 -0.24 -1.64
N VAL A 82 -0.27 -0.43 -2.73
CA VAL A 82 -0.60 0.10 -4.06
C VAL A 82 -1.91 -0.48 -4.58
N ILE A 83 -2.13 -1.79 -4.43
CA ILE A 83 -3.41 -2.43 -4.80
C ILE A 83 -4.58 -1.83 -4.02
N ALA A 84 -4.42 -1.62 -2.71
CA ALA A 84 -5.46 -1.02 -1.87
C ALA A 84 -5.79 0.42 -2.31
N ILE A 85 -4.76 1.22 -2.62
CA ILE A 85 -4.94 2.58 -3.15
C ILE A 85 -5.65 2.53 -4.51
N LEU A 86 -5.29 1.59 -5.39
CA LEU A 86 -5.91 1.43 -6.69
C LEU A 86 -7.40 1.05 -6.58
N ILE A 87 -7.75 0.13 -5.68
CA ILE A 87 -9.15 -0.24 -5.40
C ILE A 87 -9.93 0.99 -4.91
N ALA A 88 -9.35 1.78 -4.01
CA ALA A 88 -9.98 3.00 -3.52
C ALA A 88 -10.14 4.06 -4.62
N ALA A 89 -9.16 4.19 -5.53
CA ALA A 89 -9.23 5.07 -6.69
C ALA A 89 -10.36 4.66 -7.63
N LEU A 90 -10.43 3.37 -7.99
CA LEU A 90 -11.47 2.82 -8.84
C LEU A 90 -12.86 3.01 -8.24
N GLY A 91 -13.03 2.76 -6.94
CA GLY A 91 -14.29 2.99 -6.24
C GLY A 91 -14.77 4.44 -6.34
N ASN A 92 -13.86 5.42 -6.17
CA ASN A 92 -14.21 6.83 -6.33
C ASN A 92 -14.56 7.19 -7.77
N ILE A 93 -13.80 6.69 -8.76
CA ILE A 93 -14.08 6.94 -10.19
C ILE A 93 -15.46 6.39 -10.59
N ILE A 94 -15.75 5.15 -10.21
CA ILE A 94 -17.04 4.50 -10.49
C ILE A 94 -18.17 5.28 -9.82
N SER A 95 -18.00 5.74 -8.58
CA SER A 95 -19.00 6.56 -7.89
C SER A 95 -19.26 7.88 -8.60
N THR A 96 -18.21 8.58 -9.04
CA THR A 96 -18.36 9.84 -9.77
C THR A 96 -19.08 9.66 -11.10
N ILE A 97 -18.77 8.59 -11.84
CA ILE A 97 -19.33 8.34 -13.18
C ILE A 97 -20.77 7.78 -13.12
N PHE A 98 -21.02 6.82 -12.23
CA PHE A 98 -22.27 6.04 -12.24
C PHE A 98 -23.28 6.41 -11.15
N LEU A 99 -22.84 6.97 -10.02
CA LEU A 99 -23.71 7.28 -8.88
C LEU A 99 -24.07 8.78 -8.78
N LYS A 100 -23.29 9.67 -9.41
CA LYS A 100 -23.56 11.12 -9.40
C LYS A 100 -24.46 11.58 -10.57
N LYS A 101 -25.50 10.82 -10.89
CA LYS A 101 -26.58 11.23 -11.82
C LYS A 101 -27.73 11.90 -11.07
#